data_AF-A0AB72UJW4-F1
#
_entry.id   AF-A0AB72UJW4-F1
#
_cell.length_a   1.000
_cell.length_b   1.000
_cell.length_c   1.000
_cell.angle_alpha   90.00
_cell.angle_beta   90.00
_cell.angle_gamma   90.00
#
_symmetry.space_group_name_H-M   'P 1'
#
loop_
_entity.id
_entity.type
_entity.pdbx_description
1 polymer ?
#
loop_
_entity_poly.entity_id
_entity_poly.type
_entity_poly.pdbx_seq_one_letter_code
_entity_poly.pdbx_strand_id
1 'polypeptide(L)'
;MTFQSSAARAGFEDIPASTVTEGSSFFSAEEIDVSQYDHIILCMSGGKDSIACLLHLIDMGTDLGKVELWHHDVDGREGSTLMDWPFMADYNRQLAMTYGLPIYFSWLEGGFEGEMLKENSHSRPHWVETPDGLIKLDRDTERAKPGTRRKFPQVSANLQTRWCSSALKIDVGRRALNNQTRFNGKRVLFITGERREESANRAHYNQLEPHACDRRSGRKARHVDSWRPVLHWEEDRVWDALKRHGVISPIPYRLGWGRSSCKKCVFNSSVIWATLNHYFPSSIDPIANYETLFGTTISRSRKNVVELANSTRPIEINDREALLQATRSDYYLPIIGSADAWLLPPGAFEKSGCGPS
;
A
#
# COMPACT_ATOMS: atom_id res chain seq x y z
N MET A 1 49.01 33.79 -3.21
CA MET A 1 48.60 32.40 -3.51
C MET A 1 47.14 32.28 -3.14
N THR A 2 46.33 32.34 -4.19
CA THR A 2 44.92 31.98 -4.30
C THR A 2 44.66 30.57 -3.80
N PHE A 3 43.50 30.33 -3.18
CA PHE A 3 42.55 29.31 -3.63
C PHE A 3 41.18 29.61 -2.99
N GLN A 4 40.30 30.25 -3.79
CA GLN A 4 38.86 30.18 -3.60
C GLN A 4 38.41 28.77 -4.00
N SER A 5 37.58 28.13 -3.18
CA SER A 5 36.87 26.89 -3.51
C SER A 5 35.41 27.25 -3.78
N SER A 6 35.04 27.25 -5.06
CA SER A 6 33.66 27.31 -5.51
C SER A 6 33.06 25.90 -5.46
N ALA A 7 32.09 25.67 -4.58
CA ALA A 7 31.17 24.56 -4.73
C ALA A 7 29.89 25.11 -5.36
N ALA A 8 29.74 24.91 -6.66
CA ALA A 8 28.54 25.25 -7.40
C ALA A 8 27.37 24.42 -6.85
N ARG A 9 26.38 25.09 -6.26
CA ARG A 9 25.04 24.52 -6.07
C ARG A 9 24.42 24.39 -7.46
N ALA A 10 24.26 23.16 -7.95
CA ALA A 10 23.40 22.89 -9.08
C ALA A 10 21.97 23.31 -8.69
N GLY A 11 21.39 24.24 -9.44
CA GLY A 11 20.05 24.75 -9.22
C GLY A 11 19.02 23.64 -9.39
N PHE A 12 18.19 23.45 -8.38
CA PHE A 12 16.91 22.77 -8.52
C PHE A 12 15.92 23.85 -8.98
N GLU A 13 15.52 23.81 -10.24
CA GLU A 13 14.47 24.70 -10.76
C GLU A 13 13.10 24.16 -10.32
N ASP A 14 12.31 25.00 -9.64
CA ASP A 14 10.87 24.85 -9.57
C ASP A 14 10.29 25.11 -10.97
N ILE A 15 9.55 24.14 -11.52
CA ILE A 15 9.00 24.24 -12.87
C ILE A 15 7.56 24.80 -12.80
N PRO A 16 7.25 25.92 -13.48
CA PRO A 16 5.87 26.38 -13.64
C PRO A 16 5.05 25.40 -14.49
N ALA A 17 3.74 25.35 -14.24
CA ALA A 17 2.76 24.33 -14.65
C ALA A 17 2.59 24.02 -16.17
N SER A 18 3.54 24.29 -17.06
CA SER A 18 3.32 24.19 -18.51
C SER A 18 4.31 23.37 -19.35
N THR A 19 5.31 22.66 -18.80
CA THR A 19 6.12 21.74 -19.63
C THR A 19 6.65 20.53 -18.86
N VAL A 20 5.77 19.58 -18.55
CA VAL A 20 6.21 18.19 -18.28
C VAL A 20 6.67 17.61 -19.62
N THR A 21 7.97 17.57 -19.87
CA THR A 21 8.53 16.86 -21.03
C THR A 21 8.24 15.37 -20.90
N GLU A 22 7.62 14.77 -21.92
CA GLU A 22 7.26 13.35 -21.91
C GLU A 22 8.49 12.47 -21.61
N GLY A 23 8.37 11.56 -20.64
CA GLY A 23 9.41 10.60 -20.30
C GLY A 23 10.42 11.08 -19.24
N SER A 24 10.29 12.31 -18.75
CA SER A 24 11.13 12.84 -17.67
C SER A 24 10.70 12.36 -16.29
N SER A 25 11.66 12.22 -15.38
CA SER A 25 11.42 11.98 -13.95
C SER A 25 11.65 13.27 -13.18
N PHE A 26 10.76 13.58 -12.24
CA PHE A 26 10.77 14.80 -11.46
C PHE A 26 10.83 14.47 -9.99
N PHE A 27 11.85 15.00 -9.32
CA PHE A 27 12.00 14.84 -7.87
C PHE A 27 10.81 15.45 -7.14
N SER A 28 10.39 16.66 -7.55
CA SER A 28 9.21 17.36 -7.06
C SER A 28 8.27 17.64 -8.23
N ALA A 29 6.99 17.36 -8.03
CA ALA A 29 5.89 17.55 -8.97
C ALA A 29 4.58 17.56 -8.15
N GLU A 30 4.45 18.56 -7.26
CA GLU A 30 3.30 18.66 -6.35
C GLU A 30 2.00 18.94 -7.11
N GLU A 31 2.09 19.66 -8.22
CA GLU A 31 0.99 19.93 -9.13
C GLU A 31 1.32 19.37 -10.52
N ILE A 32 0.38 18.62 -11.08
CA ILE A 32 0.43 18.15 -12.46
C ILE A 32 -0.93 18.37 -13.10
N ASP A 33 -0.96 18.59 -14.42
CA ASP A 33 -2.23 18.58 -15.15
C ASP A 33 -2.72 17.13 -15.25
N VAL A 34 -3.65 16.73 -14.39
CA VAL A 34 -4.24 15.38 -14.40
C VAL A 34 -5.29 15.22 -15.51
N SER A 35 -5.76 16.31 -16.12
CA SER A 35 -6.82 16.27 -17.14
C SER A 35 -6.37 15.59 -18.44
N GLN A 36 -5.06 15.58 -18.69
CA GLN A 36 -4.41 14.97 -19.85
C GLN A 36 -4.43 13.43 -19.84
N TYR A 37 -4.78 12.80 -18.72
CA TYR A 37 -4.86 11.34 -18.61
C TYR A 37 -6.28 10.86 -18.97
N ASP A 38 -6.34 9.69 -19.63
CA ASP A 38 -7.60 8.99 -19.93
C ASP A 38 -8.09 8.20 -18.71
N HIS A 39 -7.16 7.65 -17.93
CA HIS A 39 -7.44 6.85 -16.73
C HIS A 39 -6.53 7.28 -15.58
N ILE A 40 -7.11 7.41 -14.38
CA ILE A 40 -6.40 7.70 -13.14
C ILE A 40 -6.64 6.51 -12.20
N ILE A 41 -5.61 5.71 -11.99
CA ILE A 41 -5.66 4.53 -11.15
C ILE A 41 -5.04 4.89 -9.80
N LEU A 42 -5.84 4.88 -8.74
CA LEU A 42 -5.37 5.10 -7.38
C LEU A 42 -5.28 3.79 -6.61
N CYS A 43 -4.06 3.40 -6.21
CA CYS A 43 -3.87 2.27 -5.31
C CYS A 43 -4.45 2.59 -3.93
N MET A 44 -5.56 1.94 -3.59
CA MET A 44 -6.27 2.15 -2.34
C MET A 44 -5.91 1.07 -1.33
N SER A 45 -5.13 1.44 -0.31
CA SER A 45 -4.72 0.50 0.74
C SER A 45 -5.69 0.42 1.92
N GLY A 46 -6.61 1.39 2.02
CA GLY A 46 -7.41 1.65 3.22
C GLY A 46 -6.62 2.31 4.35
N GLY A 47 -5.42 2.82 4.05
CA GLY A 47 -4.62 3.64 4.94
C GLY A 47 -4.76 5.14 4.68
N LYS A 48 -4.35 5.93 5.68
CA LYS A 48 -4.50 7.39 5.67
C LYS A 48 -3.88 8.05 4.44
N ASP A 49 -2.73 7.56 3.97
CA ASP A 49 -1.97 8.20 2.89
C ASP A 49 -2.63 7.94 1.53
N SER A 50 -3.13 6.72 1.27
CA SER A 50 -3.90 6.45 0.05
C SER A 50 -5.25 7.16 0.03
N ILE A 51 -5.89 7.34 1.20
CA ILE A 51 -7.10 8.14 1.32
C ILE A 51 -6.77 9.61 1.05
N ALA A 52 -5.70 10.15 1.62
CA ALA A 52 -5.27 11.53 1.37
C ALA A 52 -4.95 11.79 -0.11
N CYS A 53 -4.42 10.80 -0.85
CA CYS A 53 -4.30 10.92 -2.31
C CYS A 53 -5.66 11.14 -2.99
N LEU A 54 -6.69 10.38 -2.61
CA LEU A 54 -8.05 10.56 -3.14
C LEU A 54 -8.59 11.96 -2.80
N LEU A 55 -8.46 12.36 -1.54
CA LEU A 55 -8.94 13.67 -1.08
C LEU A 55 -8.21 14.81 -1.79
N HIS A 56 -6.92 14.64 -2.07
CA HIS A 56 -6.16 15.61 -2.84
C HIS A 56 -6.65 15.73 -4.29
N LEU A 57 -6.96 14.62 -4.96
CA LEU A 57 -7.57 14.66 -6.30
C LEU A 57 -8.90 15.40 -6.30
N ILE A 58 -9.72 15.20 -5.25
CA ILE A 58 -10.99 15.91 -5.06
C ILE A 58 -10.75 17.41 -4.85
N ASP A 59 -9.80 17.78 -3.97
CA ASP A 59 -9.44 19.18 -3.70
C ASP A 59 -8.92 19.89 -4.96
N MET A 60 -8.25 19.17 -5.87
CA MET A 60 -7.79 19.69 -7.17
C MET A 60 -8.92 19.87 -8.20
N GLY A 61 -10.15 19.41 -7.91
CA GLY A 61 -11.25 19.42 -8.88
C GLY A 61 -11.07 18.41 -10.02
N THR A 62 -10.37 17.30 -9.76
CA THR A 62 -10.17 16.23 -10.75
C THR A 62 -11.52 15.66 -11.21
N ASP A 63 -11.65 15.39 -12.52
CA ASP A 63 -12.78 14.63 -13.05
C ASP A 63 -12.75 13.18 -12.50
N LEU A 64 -13.57 12.94 -11.47
CA LEU A 64 -13.70 11.64 -10.82
C LEU A 64 -14.23 10.55 -11.76
N GLY A 65 -14.85 10.90 -12.90
CA GLY A 65 -15.25 9.93 -13.93
C GLY A 65 -14.07 9.20 -14.57
N LYS A 66 -12.85 9.73 -14.41
CA LYS A 66 -11.59 9.10 -14.86
C LYS A 66 -10.88 8.31 -13.77
N VAL A 67 -11.33 8.41 -12.52
CA VAL A 67 -10.67 7.82 -11.35
C VAL A 67 -11.24 6.44 -11.06
N GLU A 68 -10.37 5.46 -10.85
CA GLU A 68 -10.73 4.14 -10.34
C GLU A 68 -9.79 3.71 -9.22
N LEU A 69 -10.32 3.01 -8.23
CA LEU A 69 -9.56 2.53 -7.09
C LEU A 69 -9.10 1.09 -7.32
N TRP A 70 -7.83 0.81 -7.04
CA TRP A 70 -7.29 -0.56 -7.11
C TRP A 70 -6.85 -1.04 -5.74
N HIS A 71 -7.38 -2.18 -5.30
CA HIS A 71 -6.96 -2.85 -4.08
C HIS A 71 -6.28 -4.19 -4.40
N HIS A 72 -5.26 -4.54 -3.63
CA HIS A 72 -4.55 -5.81 -3.76
C HIS A 72 -4.78 -6.65 -2.50
N ASP A 73 -5.54 -7.75 -2.62
CA ASP A 73 -5.83 -8.65 -1.49
C ASP A 73 -4.57 -9.49 -1.18
N VAL A 74 -3.86 -9.17 -0.09
CA VAL A 74 -2.53 -9.75 0.18
C VAL A 74 -2.62 -11.22 0.56
N ASP A 75 -3.66 -11.61 1.29
CA ASP A 75 -3.93 -13.01 1.65
C ASP A 75 -4.65 -13.79 0.54
N GLY A 76 -4.96 -13.15 -0.59
CA GLY A 76 -5.73 -13.76 -1.67
C GLY A 76 -7.19 -13.98 -1.28
N ARG A 77 -7.89 -14.85 -2.03
CA ARG A 77 -9.31 -15.15 -1.81
C ARG A 77 -9.60 -16.63 -1.62
N GLU A 78 -8.54 -17.42 -1.45
CA GLU A 78 -8.58 -18.88 -1.33
C GLU A 78 -8.60 -19.36 0.13
N GLY A 79 -8.98 -18.49 1.07
CA GLY A 79 -9.31 -18.83 2.46
C GLY A 79 -8.25 -18.47 3.52
N SER A 80 -7.09 -17.95 3.14
CA SER A 80 -6.09 -17.48 4.11
C SER A 80 -6.53 -16.17 4.79
N THR A 81 -6.17 -16.00 6.06
CA THR A 81 -6.35 -14.76 6.86
C THR A 81 -5.08 -14.44 7.65
N LEU A 82 -3.93 -14.84 7.10
CA LEU A 82 -2.66 -14.86 7.79
C LEU A 82 -2.13 -13.47 8.09
N MET A 83 -2.33 -12.49 7.21
CA MET A 83 -1.65 -11.19 7.27
C MET A 83 -2.60 -10.00 7.36
N ASP A 84 -3.68 -9.96 6.59
CA ASP A 84 -4.53 -8.78 6.41
C ASP A 84 -5.59 -8.60 7.50
N TRP A 85 -6.18 -7.41 7.53
CA TRP A 85 -7.37 -7.16 8.34
C TRP A 85 -8.60 -7.74 7.64
N PRO A 86 -9.47 -8.48 8.34
CA PRO A 86 -10.59 -9.18 7.71
C PRO A 86 -11.57 -8.24 6.98
N PHE A 87 -11.74 -7.01 7.48
CA PHE A 87 -12.67 -6.03 6.92
C PHE A 87 -12.09 -5.18 5.78
N MET A 88 -10.78 -5.25 5.48
CA MET A 88 -10.11 -4.23 4.66
C MET A 88 -10.68 -4.13 3.25
N ALA A 89 -11.01 -5.28 2.65
CA ALA A 89 -11.63 -5.32 1.32
C ALA A 89 -12.99 -4.62 1.34
N ASP A 90 -13.83 -4.90 2.33
CA ASP A 90 -15.16 -4.31 2.43
C ASP A 90 -15.14 -2.83 2.81
N TYR A 91 -14.21 -2.42 3.68
CA TYR A 91 -13.93 -1.01 3.96
C TYR A 91 -13.61 -0.23 2.69
N ASN A 92 -12.74 -0.77 1.83
CA ASN A 92 -12.40 -0.10 0.59
C ASN A 92 -13.58 -0.06 -0.41
N ARG A 93 -14.50 -1.05 -0.38
CA ARG A 93 -15.76 -0.96 -1.16
C ARG A 93 -16.65 0.15 -0.64
N GLN A 94 -16.87 0.21 0.67
CA GLN A 94 -17.70 1.24 1.29
C GLN A 94 -17.12 2.65 1.06
N LEU A 95 -15.80 2.79 1.14
CA LEU A 95 -15.08 4.01 0.79
C LEU A 95 -15.32 4.39 -0.68
N ALA A 96 -15.13 3.44 -1.60
CA ALA A 96 -15.38 3.69 -3.03
C ALA A 96 -16.83 4.11 -3.29
N MET A 97 -17.80 3.42 -2.69
CA MET A 97 -19.23 3.74 -2.78
C MET A 97 -19.56 5.14 -2.24
N THR A 98 -18.94 5.54 -1.13
CA THR A 98 -19.11 6.87 -0.52
C THR A 98 -18.74 7.98 -1.51
N TYR A 99 -17.72 7.77 -2.32
CA TYR A 99 -17.24 8.74 -3.32
C TYR A 99 -17.77 8.46 -4.74
N GLY A 100 -18.65 7.48 -4.92
CA GLY A 100 -19.19 7.11 -6.23
C GLY A 100 -18.14 6.59 -7.21
N LEU A 101 -17.06 5.98 -6.72
CA LEU A 101 -15.95 5.49 -7.54
C LEU A 101 -16.02 3.97 -7.77
N PRO A 102 -15.60 3.48 -8.95
CA PRO A 102 -15.37 2.06 -9.14
C PRO A 102 -14.13 1.61 -8.34
N ILE A 103 -14.18 0.38 -7.84
CA ILE A 103 -13.05 -0.29 -7.22
C ILE A 103 -12.85 -1.68 -7.82
N TYR A 104 -11.59 -2.02 -8.11
CA TYR A 104 -11.19 -3.30 -8.65
C TYR A 104 -10.17 -3.98 -7.74
N PHE A 105 -10.36 -5.28 -7.53
CA PHE A 105 -9.47 -6.08 -6.71
C PHE A 105 -8.56 -6.97 -7.55
N SER A 106 -7.37 -7.24 -7.05
CA SER A 106 -6.46 -8.18 -7.67
C SER A 106 -5.61 -8.89 -6.63
N TRP A 107 -5.23 -10.13 -6.91
CA TRP A 107 -4.46 -10.94 -5.96
C TRP A 107 -3.63 -11.99 -6.66
N LEU A 108 -2.64 -12.51 -5.93
CA LEU A 108 -1.96 -13.75 -6.26
C LEU A 108 -2.78 -14.91 -5.69
N GLU A 109 -3.11 -15.92 -6.50
CA GLU A 109 -3.86 -17.09 -6.01
C GLU A 109 -3.12 -17.77 -4.84
N GLY A 110 -3.81 -17.99 -3.73
CA GLY A 110 -3.24 -18.46 -2.46
C GLY A 110 -2.54 -17.37 -1.63
N GLY A 111 -2.42 -16.15 -2.15
CA GLY A 111 -1.95 -14.97 -1.43
C GLY A 111 -0.57 -15.14 -0.78
N PHE A 112 -0.40 -14.45 0.35
CA PHE A 112 0.83 -14.45 1.12
C PHE A 112 1.22 -15.86 1.56
N GLU A 113 0.29 -16.60 2.15
CA GLU A 113 0.56 -17.91 2.72
C GLU A 113 0.89 -18.94 1.64
N GLY A 114 0.13 -18.99 0.54
CA GLY A 114 0.39 -19.86 -0.59
C GLY A 114 1.75 -19.60 -1.24
N GLU A 115 2.12 -18.32 -1.40
CA GLU A 115 3.43 -17.98 -1.95
C GLU A 115 4.57 -18.19 -0.93
N MET A 116 4.34 -18.00 0.37
CA MET A 116 5.28 -18.32 1.44
C MET A 116 5.60 -19.82 1.50
N LEU A 117 4.58 -20.66 1.32
CA LEU A 117 4.69 -22.11 1.39
C LEU A 117 5.19 -22.75 0.11
N LYS A 118 5.42 -21.97 -0.94
CA LYS A 118 5.95 -22.44 -2.21
C LYS A 118 7.27 -23.19 -2.03
N GLU A 119 7.31 -24.41 -2.56
CA GLU A 119 8.45 -25.32 -2.52
C GLU A 119 8.63 -25.97 -3.88
N ASN A 120 9.82 -25.82 -4.47
CA ASN A 120 10.22 -26.34 -5.78
C ASN A 120 9.15 -26.16 -6.88
N SER A 121 8.47 -25.02 -6.87
CA SER A 121 7.31 -24.77 -7.75
C SER A 121 7.27 -23.32 -8.22
N HIS A 122 6.43 -23.06 -9.22
CA HIS A 122 6.21 -21.71 -9.75
C HIS A 122 5.19 -20.96 -8.88
N SER A 123 5.30 -19.63 -8.86
CA SER A 123 4.25 -18.80 -8.28
C SER A 123 2.94 -19.01 -9.03
N ARG A 124 1.84 -19.07 -8.28
CA ARG A 124 0.50 -19.32 -8.82
C ARG A 124 0.03 -18.18 -9.75
N PRO A 125 -1.09 -18.38 -10.48
CA PRO A 125 -1.70 -17.34 -11.30
C PRO A 125 -2.09 -16.09 -10.51
N HIS A 126 -2.22 -14.98 -11.22
CA HIS A 126 -2.85 -13.78 -10.65
C HIS A 126 -4.31 -13.70 -11.09
N TRP A 127 -5.13 -13.12 -10.24
CA TRP A 127 -6.51 -12.75 -10.53
C TRP A 127 -6.61 -11.24 -10.52
N VAL A 128 -7.33 -10.68 -11.50
CA VAL A 128 -7.51 -9.23 -11.63
C VAL A 128 -8.96 -8.97 -12.02
N GLU A 129 -9.68 -8.23 -11.20
CA GLU A 129 -10.99 -7.68 -11.56
C GLU A 129 -10.80 -6.48 -12.49
N THR A 130 -11.70 -6.37 -13.46
CA THR A 130 -11.71 -5.31 -14.47
C THR A 130 -13.15 -4.87 -14.71
N PRO A 131 -13.39 -3.74 -15.39
CA PRO A 131 -14.75 -3.36 -15.81
C PRO A 131 -15.47 -4.46 -16.61
N ASP A 132 -14.71 -5.28 -17.35
CA ASP A 132 -15.23 -6.34 -18.24
C ASP A 132 -15.34 -7.71 -17.54
N GLY A 133 -15.04 -7.78 -16.24
CA GLY A 133 -15.06 -9.00 -15.45
C GLY A 133 -13.70 -9.44 -14.91
N LEU A 134 -13.63 -10.69 -14.46
CA LEU A 134 -12.46 -11.25 -13.77
C LEU A 134 -11.53 -11.96 -14.75
N ILE A 135 -10.26 -11.55 -14.81
CA ILE A 135 -9.22 -12.21 -15.61
C ILE A 135 -8.32 -13.08 -14.74
N LYS A 136 -8.04 -14.29 -15.21
CA LYS A 136 -6.98 -15.16 -14.67
C LYS A 136 -5.73 -15.01 -15.54
N LEU A 137 -4.61 -14.72 -14.90
CA LEU A 137 -3.33 -14.49 -15.55
C LEU A 137 -2.33 -15.56 -15.11
N ASP A 138 -2.26 -16.65 -15.86
CA ASP A 138 -1.36 -17.78 -15.60
C ASP A 138 0.12 -17.35 -15.59
N ARG A 139 0.91 -18.10 -14.81
CA ARG A 139 2.35 -17.90 -14.78
C ARG A 139 2.96 -18.51 -16.03
N ASP A 140 3.78 -17.74 -16.73
CA ASP A 140 4.59 -18.24 -17.84
C ASP A 140 5.71 -19.14 -17.27
N THR A 141 5.52 -20.46 -17.36
CA THR A 141 6.45 -21.46 -16.86
C THR A 141 7.65 -21.69 -17.78
N GLU A 142 7.62 -21.20 -19.03
CA GLU A 142 8.78 -21.24 -19.93
C GLU A 142 9.82 -20.19 -19.52
N ARG A 143 9.35 -19.03 -19.07
CA ARG A 143 10.23 -17.92 -18.62
C ARG A 143 10.51 -17.92 -17.12
N ALA A 144 9.56 -18.38 -16.31
CA ALA A 144 9.74 -18.45 -14.86
C ALA A 144 10.49 -19.72 -14.46
N LYS A 145 11.36 -19.62 -13.47
CA LYS A 145 11.98 -20.80 -12.86
C LYS A 145 11.20 -21.23 -11.61
N PRO A 146 11.08 -22.55 -11.34
CA PRO A 146 10.62 -23.02 -10.04
C PRO A 146 11.50 -22.46 -8.92
N GLY A 147 10.92 -22.25 -7.74
CA GLY A 147 11.67 -21.79 -6.58
C GLY A 147 11.01 -22.16 -5.27
N THR A 148 11.77 -21.98 -4.20
CA THR A 148 11.35 -22.27 -2.82
C THR A 148 11.42 -21.00 -2.00
N ARG A 149 10.39 -20.77 -1.18
CA ARG A 149 10.34 -19.63 -0.26
C ARG A 149 10.51 -20.10 1.18
N ARG A 150 9.52 -20.81 1.74
CA ARG A 150 9.55 -21.52 3.03
C ARG A 150 10.17 -20.70 4.18
N LYS A 151 9.88 -19.41 4.20
CA LYS A 151 10.25 -18.44 5.25
C LYS A 151 9.48 -17.14 5.09
N PHE A 152 9.31 -16.43 6.20
CA PHE A 152 8.73 -15.09 6.19
C PHE A 152 9.60 -14.08 5.42
N PRO A 153 9.01 -13.02 4.83
CA PRO A 153 9.77 -11.88 4.36
C PRO A 153 10.41 -11.17 5.55
N GLN A 154 11.46 -10.41 5.32
CA GLN A 154 12.15 -9.66 6.37
C GLN A 154 12.12 -8.15 6.10
N VAL A 155 12.23 -7.36 7.16
CA VAL A 155 12.46 -5.92 7.07
C VAL A 155 13.76 -5.68 6.29
N SER A 156 13.62 -5.15 5.08
CA SER A 156 14.73 -4.82 4.17
C SER A 156 14.24 -3.94 3.01
N ALA A 157 15.11 -3.04 2.53
CA ALA A 157 14.89 -2.29 1.29
C ALA A 157 14.91 -3.22 0.07
N ASN A 158 15.62 -4.34 0.14
CA ASN A 158 15.66 -5.33 -0.93
C ASN A 158 14.32 -6.06 -1.04
N LEU A 159 13.63 -5.85 -2.15
CA LEU A 159 12.33 -6.46 -2.46
C LEU A 159 12.37 -7.97 -2.70
N GLN A 160 13.54 -8.59 -2.88
CA GLN A 160 13.69 -10.05 -2.88
C GLN A 160 13.62 -10.61 -1.45
N THR A 161 14.14 -9.85 -0.48
CA THR A 161 14.05 -10.18 0.95
C THR A 161 12.69 -9.82 1.51
N ARG A 162 12.17 -8.64 1.17
CA ARG A 162 10.80 -8.20 1.48
C ARG A 162 9.86 -8.55 0.34
N TRP A 163 9.81 -9.85 0.03
CA TRP A 163 9.09 -10.39 -1.12
C TRP A 163 7.59 -10.13 -1.09
N CYS A 164 6.99 -9.85 0.07
CA CYS A 164 5.56 -9.59 0.17
C CYS A 164 5.15 -8.33 -0.60
N SER A 165 6.00 -7.30 -0.61
CA SER A 165 5.73 -6.08 -1.39
C SER A 165 5.91 -6.34 -2.88
N SER A 166 6.95 -7.08 -3.29
CA SER A 166 7.16 -7.37 -4.71
C SER A 166 6.11 -8.32 -5.28
N ALA A 167 5.88 -9.45 -4.65
CA ALA A 167 5.01 -10.50 -5.19
C ALA A 167 3.52 -10.22 -5.03
N LEU A 168 3.11 -9.52 -3.95
CA LEU A 168 1.69 -9.40 -3.58
C LEU A 168 1.12 -7.99 -3.77
N LYS A 169 1.96 -7.02 -4.16
CA LYS A 169 1.52 -5.64 -4.42
C LYS A 169 2.03 -5.14 -5.76
N ILE A 170 3.36 -5.10 -5.92
CA ILE A 170 3.98 -4.52 -7.12
C ILE A 170 3.75 -5.41 -8.36
N ASP A 171 4.01 -6.72 -8.29
CA ASP A 171 3.79 -7.64 -9.42
C ASP A 171 2.30 -7.72 -9.76
N VAL A 172 1.43 -7.77 -8.74
CA VAL A 172 -0.04 -7.78 -8.91
C VAL A 172 -0.51 -6.55 -9.70
N GLY A 173 -0.16 -5.33 -9.27
CA GLY A 173 -0.50 -4.10 -9.96
C GLY A 173 0.10 -4.01 -11.37
N ARG A 174 1.36 -4.45 -11.55
CA ARG A 174 2.00 -4.50 -12.87
C ARG A 174 1.31 -5.49 -13.81
N ARG A 175 0.88 -6.64 -13.32
CA ARG A 175 0.14 -7.66 -14.08
C ARG A 175 -1.22 -7.11 -14.50
N ALA A 176 -1.92 -6.42 -13.60
CA ALA A 176 -3.19 -5.76 -13.90
C ALA A 176 -3.03 -4.68 -14.99
N LEU A 177 -2.03 -3.79 -14.90
CA LEU A 177 -1.77 -2.76 -15.93
C LEU A 177 -1.40 -3.35 -17.30
N ASN A 178 -0.63 -4.44 -17.32
CA ASN A 178 -0.08 -4.98 -18.56
C ASN A 178 -1.08 -5.79 -19.40
N ASN A 179 -2.13 -6.32 -18.76
CA ASN A 179 -3.01 -7.34 -19.34
C ASN A 179 -4.45 -6.86 -19.56
N GLN A 180 -4.67 -5.55 -19.60
CA GLN A 180 -5.96 -4.96 -19.95
C GLN A 180 -5.82 -4.14 -21.24
N THR A 181 -6.60 -4.49 -22.27
CA THR A 181 -6.55 -3.82 -23.59
C THR A 181 -7.06 -2.39 -23.55
N ARG A 182 -7.93 -2.04 -22.58
CA ARG A 182 -8.44 -0.68 -22.38
C ARG A 182 -7.36 0.38 -22.13
N PHE A 183 -6.15 -0.04 -21.76
CA PHE A 183 -5.00 0.86 -21.57
C PHE A 183 -4.13 1.03 -22.84
N ASN A 184 -4.40 0.31 -23.93
CA ASN A 184 -3.60 0.43 -25.15
C ASN A 184 -3.89 1.77 -25.84
N GLY A 185 -2.84 2.51 -26.23
CA GLY A 185 -2.96 3.83 -26.85
C GLY A 185 -3.55 4.90 -25.92
N LYS A 186 -3.60 4.63 -24.61
CA LYS A 186 -4.16 5.53 -23.59
C LYS A 186 -3.08 6.03 -22.64
N ARG A 187 -3.36 7.19 -22.03
CA ARG A 187 -2.55 7.81 -20.97
C ARG A 187 -3.13 7.43 -19.62
N VAL A 188 -2.33 6.75 -18.82
CA VAL A 188 -2.71 6.23 -17.50
C VAL A 188 -1.85 6.90 -16.44
N LEU A 189 -2.48 7.54 -15.46
CA LEU A 189 -1.81 8.02 -14.25
C LEU A 189 -1.97 6.95 -13.16
N PHE A 190 -0.86 6.44 -12.64
CA PHE A 190 -0.84 5.42 -11.60
C PHE A 190 -0.39 6.03 -10.28
N ILE A 191 -1.29 6.10 -9.30
CA ILE A 191 -1.09 6.84 -8.06
C ILE A 191 -0.84 5.90 -6.88
N THR A 192 0.21 6.18 -6.12
CA THR A 192 0.53 5.52 -4.86
C THR A 192 0.78 6.56 -3.75
N GLY A 193 0.50 6.18 -2.51
CA GLY A 193 0.51 7.09 -1.35
C GLY A 193 1.78 7.06 -0.50
N GLU A 194 2.96 6.78 -1.08
CA GLU A 194 4.20 6.88 -0.29
C GLU A 194 4.56 8.34 0.03
N ARG A 195 5.09 8.55 1.24
CA ARG A 195 5.66 9.82 1.71
C ARG A 195 7.14 9.67 2.04
N ARG A 196 7.91 10.75 1.83
CA ARG A 196 9.35 10.77 2.14
C ARG A 196 9.63 10.64 3.64
N GLU A 197 8.77 11.20 4.47
CA GLU A 197 8.86 11.16 5.93
C GLU A 197 8.82 9.72 6.49
N GLU A 198 8.21 8.77 5.77
CA GLU A 198 8.00 7.41 6.28
C GLU A 198 9.28 6.56 6.40
N SER A 199 10.33 6.84 5.60
CA SER A 199 11.64 6.19 5.75
C SER A 199 12.76 6.89 4.98
N ALA A 200 14.01 6.71 5.44
CA ALA A 200 15.20 7.22 4.76
C ALA A 200 15.28 6.78 3.29
N ASN A 201 14.91 5.54 2.98
CA ASN A 201 14.89 5.05 1.60
C ASN A 201 13.86 5.79 0.71
N ARG A 202 12.74 6.26 1.28
CA ARG A 202 11.70 7.00 0.53
C ARG A 202 12.08 8.46 0.30
N ALA A 203 13.02 9.01 1.07
CA ALA A 203 13.53 10.37 0.91
C ALA A 203 14.13 10.66 -0.48
N HIS A 204 14.42 9.64 -1.29
CA HIS A 204 14.98 9.78 -2.64
C HIS A 204 13.98 9.47 -3.77
N TYR A 205 12.71 9.19 -3.46
CA TYR A 205 11.72 8.89 -4.50
C TYR A 205 11.42 10.12 -5.34
N ASN A 206 11.24 9.93 -6.64
CA ASN A 206 10.67 10.95 -7.51
C ASN A 206 9.17 11.07 -7.23
N GLN A 207 8.63 12.29 -7.34
CA GLN A 207 7.20 12.49 -7.19
C GLN A 207 6.44 12.10 -8.46
N LEU A 208 7.02 12.36 -9.63
CA LEU A 208 6.48 11.95 -10.94
C LEU A 208 7.57 11.24 -11.75
N GLU A 209 7.28 10.07 -12.31
CA GLU A 209 8.22 9.34 -13.16
C GLU A 209 7.49 8.35 -14.09
N PRO A 210 8.08 7.95 -15.24
CA PRO A 210 7.52 6.88 -16.05
C PRO A 210 7.35 5.59 -15.21
N HIS A 211 6.16 5.00 -15.22
CA HIS A 211 5.93 3.75 -14.52
C HIS A 211 6.67 2.60 -15.22
N ALA A 212 7.03 1.55 -14.48
CA ALA A 212 7.74 0.39 -15.05
C ALA A 212 6.95 -0.34 -16.18
N CYS A 213 5.63 -0.14 -16.23
CA CYS A 213 4.76 -0.66 -17.30
C CYS A 213 4.55 0.31 -18.48
N ASP A 214 5.21 1.47 -18.48
CA ASP A 214 5.18 2.42 -19.59
C ASP A 214 5.75 1.76 -20.85
N ARG A 215 4.99 1.84 -21.94
CA ARG A 215 5.36 1.35 -23.26
C ARG A 215 4.87 2.33 -24.32
N ARG A 216 4.97 3.65 -24.06
CA ARG A 216 4.47 4.70 -24.97
C ARG A 216 5.11 4.64 -26.35
N SER A 217 6.40 4.31 -26.40
CA SER A 217 7.16 4.10 -27.65
C SER A 217 7.05 2.68 -28.22
N GLY A 218 6.25 1.81 -27.60
CA GLY A 218 6.07 0.42 -28.03
C GLY A 218 4.80 0.23 -28.87
N ARG A 219 4.63 -0.97 -29.43
CA ARG A 219 3.47 -1.32 -30.30
C ARG A 219 2.09 -1.05 -29.67
N LYS A 220 1.96 -1.26 -28.35
CA LYS A 220 0.69 -1.04 -27.63
C LYS A 220 0.47 0.44 -27.28
N ALA A 221 1.49 1.29 -27.43
CA ALA A 221 1.47 2.73 -27.13
C ALA A 221 0.81 3.09 -25.79
N ARG A 222 0.94 2.23 -24.77
CA ARG A 222 0.38 2.48 -23.44
C ARG A 222 1.33 3.41 -22.70
N HIS A 223 0.87 4.63 -22.43
CA HIS A 223 1.59 5.62 -21.64
C HIS A 223 1.17 5.45 -20.18
N VAL A 224 2.12 5.19 -19.29
CA VAL A 224 1.86 5.09 -17.85
C VAL A 224 2.87 5.94 -17.08
N ASP A 225 2.38 6.95 -16.36
CA ASP A 225 3.19 7.69 -15.40
C ASP A 225 2.83 7.26 -13.98
N SER A 226 3.81 7.27 -13.08
CA SER A 226 3.60 7.06 -11.64
C SER A 226 3.65 8.41 -10.95
N TRP A 227 2.65 8.69 -10.11
CA TRP A 227 2.61 9.93 -9.34
C TRP A 227 2.33 9.68 -7.86
N ARG A 228 3.04 10.40 -7.00
CA ARG A 228 2.95 10.31 -5.55
C ARG A 228 2.50 11.67 -5.00
N PRO A 229 1.20 12.01 -5.07
CA PRO A 229 0.71 13.36 -4.80
C PRO A 229 1.04 13.84 -3.39
N VAL A 230 1.03 12.94 -2.42
CA VAL A 230 1.29 13.25 -1.01
C VAL A 230 2.76 13.05 -0.61
N LEU A 231 3.68 12.90 -1.55
CA LEU A 231 5.08 12.51 -1.27
C LEU A 231 5.82 13.48 -0.33
N HIS A 232 5.52 14.77 -0.45
CA HIS A 232 6.06 15.85 0.38
C HIS A 232 5.17 16.22 1.57
N TRP A 233 4.04 15.55 1.76
CA TRP A 233 3.17 15.85 2.88
C TRP A 233 3.76 15.28 4.16
N GLU A 234 3.85 16.12 5.18
CA GLU A 234 4.03 15.71 6.55
C GLU A 234 2.75 15.02 7.07
N GLU A 235 2.86 14.20 8.12
CA GLU A 235 1.74 13.41 8.64
C GLU A 235 0.56 14.27 9.15
N ASP A 236 0.82 15.46 9.68
CA ASP A 236 -0.21 16.42 10.09
C ASP A 236 -1.14 16.81 8.94
N ARG A 237 -0.58 17.15 7.77
CA ARG A 237 -1.34 17.51 6.56
C ARG A 237 -2.22 16.36 6.07
N VAL A 238 -1.76 15.11 6.25
CA VAL A 238 -2.55 13.91 5.93
C VAL A 238 -3.77 13.81 6.84
N TRP A 239 -3.59 13.93 8.16
CA TRP A 239 -4.70 13.90 9.11
C TRP A 239 -5.66 15.08 8.93
N ASP A 240 -5.15 16.26 8.65
CA ASP A 240 -5.96 17.44 8.35
C ASP A 240 -6.81 17.24 7.08
N ALA A 241 -6.29 16.57 6.05
CA ALA A 241 -7.09 16.23 4.87
C ALA A 241 -8.27 15.31 5.22
N LEU A 242 -8.02 14.24 6.00
CA LEU A 242 -9.09 13.35 6.46
C LEU A 242 -10.14 14.12 7.28
N LYS A 243 -9.69 14.98 8.21
CA LYS A 243 -10.57 15.81 9.03
C LYS A 243 -11.43 16.76 8.21
N ARG A 244 -10.83 17.51 7.26
CA ARG A 244 -11.55 18.47 6.38
C ARG A 244 -12.65 17.81 5.58
N HIS A 245 -12.42 16.57 5.13
CA HIS A 245 -13.39 15.79 4.37
C HIS A 245 -14.31 14.93 5.25
N GLY A 246 -14.18 15.02 6.58
CA GLY A 246 -14.97 14.22 7.52
C GLY A 246 -14.69 12.72 7.46
N VAL A 247 -13.62 12.27 6.81
CA VAL A 247 -13.27 10.84 6.72
C VAL A 247 -12.84 10.35 8.09
N ILE A 248 -13.62 9.44 8.67
CA ILE A 248 -13.31 8.83 9.95
C ILE A 248 -12.02 8.01 9.82
N SER A 249 -11.14 8.15 10.80
CA SER A 249 -9.85 7.45 10.78
C SER A 249 -10.04 5.94 10.61
N PRO A 250 -9.27 5.29 9.72
CA PRO A 250 -9.35 3.84 9.54
C PRO A 250 -9.10 3.10 10.85
N ILE A 251 -9.75 1.95 11.00
CA ILE A 251 -9.77 1.14 12.22
C ILE A 251 -8.38 0.87 12.81
N PRO A 252 -7.33 0.53 12.03
CA PRO A 252 -6.02 0.27 12.62
C PRO A 252 -5.51 1.45 13.45
N TYR A 253 -5.67 2.68 12.96
CA TYR A 253 -5.25 3.88 13.68
C TYR A 253 -6.12 4.13 14.93
N ARG A 254 -7.43 3.88 14.85
CA ARG A 254 -8.34 3.96 16.01
C ARG A 254 -7.95 2.98 17.13
N LEU A 255 -7.35 1.84 16.76
CA LEU A 255 -6.84 0.83 17.69
C LEU A 255 -5.39 1.09 18.15
N GLY A 256 -4.76 2.18 17.71
CA GLY A 256 -3.39 2.54 18.12
C GLY A 256 -2.28 2.04 17.20
N TRP A 257 -2.58 1.46 16.04
CA TRP A 257 -1.55 1.12 15.06
C TRP A 257 -1.09 2.40 14.34
N GLY A 258 0.22 2.60 14.22
CA GLY A 258 0.81 3.64 13.37
C GLY A 258 0.62 3.43 11.87
N ARG A 259 0.06 2.28 11.46
CA ARG A 259 -0.09 1.89 10.05
C ARG A 259 -1.30 1.01 9.78
N SER A 260 -2.02 1.33 8.72
CA SER A 260 -3.14 0.55 8.17
C SER A 260 -2.68 -0.25 6.95
N SER A 261 -1.81 -1.24 7.18
CA SER A 261 -1.38 -2.20 6.16
C SER A 261 -1.87 -3.61 6.53
N CYS A 262 -1.02 -4.64 6.45
CA CYS A 262 -1.33 -5.95 7.01
C CYS A 262 -1.41 -5.87 8.55
N LYS A 263 -2.39 -6.55 9.15
CA LYS A 263 -2.57 -6.71 10.60
C LYS A 263 -1.34 -7.34 11.28
N LYS A 264 -0.78 -8.39 10.68
CA LYS A 264 0.37 -9.18 11.19
C LYS A 264 1.66 -8.92 10.42
N CYS A 265 1.97 -7.66 10.15
CA CYS A 265 3.09 -7.30 9.27
C CYS A 265 4.48 -7.54 9.91
N VAL A 266 5.49 -7.77 9.07
CA VAL A 266 6.90 -7.90 9.45
C VAL A 266 7.49 -6.66 10.13
N PHE A 267 6.83 -5.50 10.00
CA PHE A 267 7.22 -4.24 10.65
C PHE A 267 6.58 -4.05 12.03
N ASN A 268 5.71 -4.95 12.47
CA ASN A 268 5.04 -4.82 13.75
C ASN A 268 6.06 -4.85 14.91
N SER A 269 5.94 -3.88 15.81
CA SER A 269 6.70 -3.83 17.05
C SER A 269 6.24 -4.92 18.03
N SER A 270 7.02 -5.17 19.09
CA SER A 270 6.60 -6.07 20.18
C SER A 270 5.28 -5.63 20.82
N VAL A 271 5.00 -4.32 20.89
CA VAL A 271 3.74 -3.77 21.42
C VAL A 271 2.56 -4.20 20.57
N ILE A 272 2.70 -4.18 19.24
CA ILE A 272 1.66 -4.66 18.33
C ILE A 272 1.46 -6.17 18.48
N TRP A 273 2.54 -6.97 18.58
CA TRP A 273 2.41 -8.41 18.83
C TRP A 273 1.73 -8.72 20.18
N ALA A 274 2.06 -7.97 21.24
CA ALA A 274 1.38 -8.08 22.54
C ALA A 274 -0.10 -7.74 22.44
N THR A 275 -0.44 -6.68 21.69
CA THR A 275 -1.82 -6.25 21.46
C THR A 275 -2.62 -7.29 20.66
N LEU A 276 -1.99 -7.89 19.63
CA LEU A 276 -2.60 -8.99 18.88
C LEU A 276 -2.88 -10.20 19.77
N ASN A 277 -1.92 -10.60 20.60
CA ASN A 277 -2.07 -11.73 21.52
C ASN A 277 -3.17 -11.50 22.57
N HIS A 278 -3.30 -10.25 23.04
CA HIS A 278 -4.28 -9.89 24.08
C HIS A 278 -5.72 -9.79 23.54
N TYR A 279 -5.94 -9.05 22.45
CA TYR A 279 -7.29 -8.75 21.95
C TYR A 279 -7.80 -9.70 20.87
N PHE A 280 -6.89 -10.43 20.22
CA PHE A 280 -7.21 -11.40 19.17
C PHE A 280 -6.56 -12.74 19.53
N PRO A 281 -7.05 -13.44 20.56
CA PRO A 281 -6.43 -14.66 21.05
C PRO A 281 -6.28 -15.68 19.90
N SER A 282 -5.18 -16.43 19.94
CA SER A 282 -4.76 -17.38 18.89
C SER A 282 -4.47 -16.80 17.51
N SER A 283 -4.61 -15.49 17.30
CA SER A 283 -4.34 -14.88 15.99
C SER A 283 -2.86 -14.93 15.56
N ILE A 284 -1.94 -15.10 16.52
CA ILE A 284 -0.50 -15.21 16.29
C ILE A 284 -0.01 -16.65 16.19
N ASP A 285 -0.83 -17.64 16.56
CA ASP A 285 -0.44 -19.06 16.58
C ASP A 285 0.00 -19.56 15.21
N PRO A 286 -0.69 -19.23 14.08
CA PRO A 286 -0.21 -19.62 12.77
C PRO A 286 1.18 -19.08 12.44
N ILE A 287 1.48 -17.85 12.89
CA ILE A 287 2.79 -17.23 12.68
C ILE A 287 3.86 -18.00 13.47
N ALA A 288 3.60 -18.28 14.76
CA ALA A 288 4.51 -19.03 15.61
C ALA A 288 4.77 -20.46 15.10
N ASN A 289 3.73 -21.13 14.59
CA ASN A 289 3.85 -22.45 13.98
C ASN A 289 4.74 -22.42 12.74
N TYR A 290 4.61 -21.40 11.90
CA TYR A 290 5.49 -21.22 10.75
C TYR A 290 6.92 -20.85 11.14
N GLU A 291 7.14 -20.05 12.17
CA GLU A 291 8.49 -19.77 12.67
C GLU A 291 9.20 -21.05 13.12
N THR A 292 8.46 -21.93 13.81
CA THR A 292 8.94 -23.27 14.21
C THR A 292 9.23 -24.13 12.98
N LEU A 293 8.30 -24.22 12.04
CA LEU A 293 8.43 -25.02 10.81
C LEU A 293 9.63 -24.60 9.96
N PHE A 294 9.89 -23.30 9.86
CA PHE A 294 10.98 -22.76 9.03
C PHE A 294 12.31 -22.64 9.79
N GLY A 295 12.31 -22.81 11.11
CA GLY A 295 13.48 -22.55 11.96
C GLY A 295 13.95 -21.09 11.90
N THR A 296 13.08 -20.16 11.51
CA THR A 296 13.39 -18.73 11.34
C THR A 296 12.22 -17.84 11.77
N THR A 297 12.52 -16.66 12.30
CA THR A 297 11.52 -15.74 12.85
C THR A 297 11.01 -14.74 11.80
N ILE A 298 9.76 -14.26 11.92
CA ILE A 298 9.21 -13.16 11.10
C ILE A 298 9.94 -11.83 11.36
N SER A 299 10.47 -11.67 12.58
CA SER A 299 11.27 -10.54 13.02
C SER A 299 12.77 -10.80 12.88
N ARG A 300 13.55 -9.74 12.67
CA ARG A 300 15.03 -9.79 12.68
C ARG A 300 15.64 -9.83 14.08
N SER A 301 14.84 -9.67 15.14
CA SER A 301 15.30 -9.67 16.53
C SER A 301 15.72 -11.04 17.06
N ARG A 302 15.61 -12.10 16.25
CA ARG A 302 15.81 -13.51 16.66
C ARG A 302 14.90 -13.95 17.81
N LYS A 303 13.80 -13.23 18.02
CA LYS A 303 12.72 -13.59 18.94
C LYS A 303 11.50 -13.96 18.12
N ASN A 304 10.86 -15.07 18.47
CA ASN A 304 9.60 -15.48 17.84
C ASN A 304 8.44 -14.57 18.29
N VAL A 305 7.30 -14.66 17.62
CA VAL A 305 6.16 -13.76 17.91
C VAL A 305 5.58 -13.93 19.31
N VAL A 306 5.69 -15.11 19.92
CA VAL A 306 5.23 -15.37 21.29
C VAL A 306 6.15 -14.68 22.30
N GLU A 307 7.47 -14.78 22.11
CA GLU A 307 8.46 -14.06 22.92
C GLU A 307 8.31 -12.54 22.77
N LEU A 308 8.05 -12.05 21.55
CA LEU A 308 7.78 -10.63 21.30
C LEU A 308 6.52 -10.17 22.02
N ALA A 309 5.42 -10.92 21.90
CA ALA A 309 4.15 -10.60 22.53
C ALA A 309 4.23 -10.57 24.07
N ASN A 310 5.03 -11.44 24.68
CA ASN A 310 5.21 -11.49 26.13
C ASN A 310 6.26 -10.50 26.67
N SER A 311 6.99 -9.81 25.79
CA SER A 311 8.08 -8.89 26.18
C SER A 311 7.62 -7.49 26.60
N THR A 312 6.35 -7.14 26.36
CA THR A 312 5.81 -5.81 26.62
C THR A 312 4.30 -5.87 26.88
N ARG A 313 3.72 -4.75 27.35
CA ARG A 313 2.28 -4.62 27.55
C ARG A 313 1.57 -4.28 26.23
N PRO A 314 0.33 -4.79 26.03
CA PRO A 314 -0.50 -4.38 24.90
C PRO A 314 -0.91 -2.90 25.01
N ILE A 315 -1.29 -2.31 23.89
CA ILE A 315 -1.97 -1.01 23.84
C ILE A 315 -3.30 -1.12 24.60
N GLU A 316 -3.66 -0.13 25.41
CA GLU A 316 -5.00 -0.07 26.00
C GLU A 316 -6.00 0.46 24.96
N ILE A 317 -6.89 -0.43 24.48
CA ILE A 317 -7.90 -0.09 23.49
C ILE A 317 -9.22 0.28 24.17
N ASN A 318 -9.58 1.55 24.08
CA ASN A 318 -10.84 2.09 24.61
C ASN A 318 -11.98 2.11 23.56
N ASP A 319 -11.64 2.14 22.27
CA ASP A 319 -12.61 2.13 21.16
C ASP A 319 -13.16 0.71 20.93
N ARG A 320 -14.23 0.38 21.67
CA ARG A 320 -14.85 -0.96 21.64
C ARG A 320 -15.54 -1.26 20.32
N GLU A 321 -16.10 -0.25 19.64
CA GLU A 321 -16.74 -0.42 18.34
C GLU A 321 -15.72 -0.74 17.26
N ALA A 322 -14.60 -0.01 17.23
CA ALA A 322 -13.50 -0.30 16.31
C ALA A 322 -12.91 -1.69 16.56
N LEU A 323 -12.79 -2.09 17.83
CA LEU A 323 -12.28 -3.40 18.20
C LEU A 323 -13.19 -4.52 17.71
N LEU A 324 -14.52 -4.36 17.89
CA LEU A 324 -15.50 -5.30 17.37
C LEU A 324 -15.50 -5.34 15.83
N GLN A 325 -15.38 -4.20 15.16
CA GLN A 325 -15.24 -4.14 13.71
C GLN A 325 -13.99 -4.89 13.23
N ALA A 326 -12.88 -4.82 13.97
CA ALA A 326 -11.63 -5.46 13.59
C ALA A 326 -11.65 -7.01 13.59
N THR A 327 -12.70 -7.63 14.14
CA THR A 327 -12.90 -9.08 14.09
C THR A 327 -13.84 -9.54 12.97
N ARG A 328 -14.47 -8.61 12.25
CA ARG A 328 -15.46 -8.90 11.19
C ARG A 328 -14.86 -8.74 9.81
N SER A 329 -15.44 -9.45 8.84
CA SER A 329 -15.11 -9.31 7.42
C SER A 329 -15.95 -8.25 6.70
N ASP A 330 -17.19 -8.05 7.13
CA ASP A 330 -18.03 -6.94 6.68
C ASP A 330 -17.69 -5.65 7.44
N TYR A 331 -17.72 -4.52 6.76
CA TYR A 331 -17.50 -3.19 7.34
C TYR A 331 -18.82 -2.43 7.46
N TYR A 332 -19.22 -2.13 8.70
CA TYR A 332 -20.53 -1.54 9.01
C TYR A 332 -20.44 -0.16 9.71
N LEU A 333 -19.24 0.25 10.14
CA LEU A 333 -19.05 1.58 10.71
C LEU A 333 -19.11 2.66 9.61
N PRO A 334 -19.46 3.91 9.96
CA PRO A 334 -19.50 4.99 8.99
C PRO A 334 -18.11 5.31 8.41
N ILE A 335 -18.07 5.61 7.11
CA ILE A 335 -16.86 6.12 6.43
C ILE A 335 -16.66 7.61 6.70
N ILE A 336 -17.75 8.37 6.66
CA ILE A 336 -17.78 9.82 6.88
C ILE A 336 -18.50 10.11 8.21
N GLY A 337 -17.93 11.03 8.99
CA GLY A 337 -18.52 11.59 10.19
C GLY A 337 -18.61 13.11 10.10
N SER A 338 -19.10 13.74 11.17
CA SER A 338 -19.05 15.19 11.32
C SER A 338 -17.61 15.66 11.55
N ALA A 339 -17.18 16.72 10.87
CA ALA A 339 -15.88 17.34 11.09
C ALA A 339 -15.69 17.84 12.54
N ASP A 340 -16.77 18.30 13.19
CA ASP A 340 -16.75 18.77 14.57
C ASP A 340 -16.59 17.62 15.59
N ALA A 341 -16.96 16.41 15.20
CA ALA A 341 -16.79 15.20 16.00
C ALA A 341 -15.52 14.42 15.62
N TRP A 342 -14.71 14.94 14.69
CA TRP A 342 -13.52 14.24 14.22
C TRP A 342 -12.41 14.27 15.28
N LEU A 343 -11.90 13.08 15.61
CA LEU A 343 -10.86 12.90 16.61
C LEU A 343 -9.60 12.37 15.94
N LEU A 344 -8.45 12.95 16.31
CA LEU A 344 -7.15 12.40 15.93
C LEU A 344 -7.02 11.01 16.59
N PRO A 345 -6.77 9.94 15.83
CA PRO A 345 -6.76 8.59 16.37
C PRO A 345 -5.50 8.35 17.21
N PRO A 346 -5.53 7.44 18.20
CA PRO A 346 -4.37 7.14 19.04
C PRO A 346 -3.15 6.59 18.27
N GLY A 347 -3.37 6.04 17.07
CA GLY A 347 -2.29 5.59 16.18
C GLY A 347 -1.63 6.71 15.35
N ALA A 348 -2.13 7.95 15.41
CA ALA A 348 -1.48 9.07 14.73
C ALA A 348 -0.11 9.37 15.34
N PHE A 349 0.88 9.67 14.49
CA PHE A 349 2.27 9.97 14.87
C PHE A 349 2.98 8.86 15.65
N GLU A 350 2.43 7.64 15.66
CA GLU A 350 3.08 6.47 16.25
C GLU A 350 4.25 6.03 15.36
N LYS A 351 5.43 5.87 15.95
CA LYS A 351 6.71 5.73 15.24
C LYS A 351 7.13 4.28 14.98
N SER A 352 6.24 3.29 15.04
CA SER A 352 6.59 1.92 14.65
C SER A 352 7.00 1.91 13.18
N GLY A 353 8.30 1.72 12.93
CA GLY A 353 8.93 2.04 11.65
C GLY A 353 8.15 1.56 10.41
N CYS A 354 7.79 2.50 9.52
CA CYS A 354 6.98 2.24 8.33
C CYS A 354 7.78 1.68 7.13
N GLY A 355 9.10 1.62 7.26
CA GLY A 355 10.01 1.11 6.22
C GLY A 355 11.34 0.62 6.79
N PRO A 356 12.11 -0.11 5.99
CA PRO A 356 13.49 -0.45 6.33
C PRO A 356 14.29 0.86 6.43
N SER A 357 15.10 0.97 7.48
CA SER A 357 16.10 2.02 7.66
C SER A 357 17.23 1.88 6.65
#